data_AF-A0AA87SXY3-F1
#
_entry.id   AF-A0AA87SXY3-F1
#
_cell.length_a   1.000
_cell.length_b   1.000
_cell.length_c   1.000
_cell.angle_alpha   90.00
_cell.angle_beta   90.00
_cell.angle_gamma   90.00
#
_symmetry.space_group_name_H-M   'P 1'
#
loop_
_entity.id
_entity.type
_entity.pdbx_description
1 polymer ?
#
loop_
_entity_poly.entity_id
_entity_poly.type
_entity_poly.pdbx_seq_one_letter_code
_entity_poly.pdbx_strand_id
1 'polypeptide(L)'
;MKKKLESITFQVTLGVVQKIREGDLEFVSHLPGLFSLLLGIEEESKRVAILRKLLLYIYWARDLKPTELKRVLERSKLEQYEELTVTTAERLISEGIQQGMQQGIEKGVEKGKIEGKLEDAGKMLKKGIDLKTVLEITGLSEKTLKENGIL
;
A
#
# COMPACT_ATOMS: atom_id res chain seq x y z
N MET A 1 -21.45 -13.69 24.73
CA MET A 1 -20.11 -13.68 24.07
C MET A 1 -20.04 -12.73 22.86
N LYS A 2 -20.87 -12.89 21.81
CA LYS A 2 -20.79 -12.08 20.57
C LYS A 2 -20.86 -10.56 20.78
N LYS A 3 -21.84 -10.07 21.56
CA LYS A 3 -21.99 -8.62 21.88
C LYS A 3 -20.78 -8.02 22.60
N LYS A 4 -20.11 -8.78 23.47
CA LYS A 4 -18.91 -8.34 24.21
C LYS A 4 -17.72 -8.19 23.26
N LEU A 5 -17.51 -9.19 22.39
CA LEU A 5 -16.49 -9.13 21.33
C LEU A 5 -16.69 -7.91 20.43
N GLU A 6 -17.91 -7.69 19.93
CA GLU A 6 -18.25 -6.56 19.06
C GLU A 6 -18.00 -5.22 19.77
N SER A 7 -18.41 -5.11 21.03
CA SER A 7 -18.17 -3.91 21.85
C SER A 7 -16.68 -3.63 22.06
N ILE A 8 -15.88 -4.63 22.45
CA ILE A 8 -14.42 -4.46 22.61
C ILE A 8 -13.78 -4.08 21.27
N THR A 9 -14.11 -4.81 20.20
CA THR A 9 -13.58 -4.54 18.86
C THR A 9 -13.86 -3.09 18.46
N PHE A 10 -15.10 -2.64 18.63
CA PHE A 10 -15.50 -1.27 18.32
C PHE A 10 -14.73 -0.24 19.17
N GLN A 11 -14.65 -0.43 20.49
CA GLN A 11 -13.96 0.49 21.39
C GLN A 11 -12.47 0.64 21.04
N VAL A 12 -11.77 -0.47 20.83
CA VAL A 12 -10.34 -0.43 20.49
C VAL A 12 -10.13 0.21 19.11
N THR A 13 -10.90 -0.21 18.12
CA THR A 13 -10.74 0.29 16.74
C THR A 13 -11.06 1.77 16.66
N LEU A 14 -12.19 2.20 17.23
CA LEU A 14 -12.58 3.61 17.26
C LEU A 14 -11.58 4.44 18.06
N GLY A 15 -11.12 3.96 19.22
CA GLY A 15 -10.14 4.67 20.05
C GLY A 15 -8.82 4.89 19.31
N VAL A 16 -8.33 3.89 18.57
CA VAL A 16 -7.12 4.06 17.74
C VAL A 16 -7.37 5.09 16.63
N VAL A 17 -8.49 5.00 15.91
CA VAL A 17 -8.83 5.91 14.81
C VAL A 17 -8.99 7.35 15.29
N GLN A 18 -9.66 7.59 16.42
CA GLN A 18 -9.86 8.94 16.97
C GLN A 18 -8.53 9.62 17.31
N LYS A 19 -7.55 8.82 17.72
CA LYS A 19 -6.24 9.30 18.20
C LYS A 19 -5.17 9.32 17.12
N ILE A 20 -5.44 8.75 15.94
CA ILE A 20 -4.45 8.57 14.88
C ILE A 20 -3.87 9.86 14.32
N ARG A 21 -4.47 11.03 14.62
CA ARG A 21 -3.96 12.35 14.19
C ARG A 21 -3.30 13.15 15.31
N GLU A 22 -3.29 12.62 16.54
CA GLU A 22 -2.55 13.21 17.68
C GLU A 22 -1.04 13.10 17.44
N GLY A 23 -0.22 13.88 18.16
CA GLY A 23 1.24 13.80 18.05
C GLY A 23 1.77 12.40 18.41
N ASP A 24 2.96 12.02 17.94
CA ASP A 24 3.50 10.65 18.12
C ASP A 24 3.53 10.19 19.58
N LEU A 25 4.02 11.05 20.48
CA LEU A 25 4.09 10.74 21.90
C LEU A 25 2.70 10.58 22.53
N GLU A 26 1.77 11.47 22.21
CA GLU A 26 0.40 11.43 22.72
C GLU A 26 -0.31 10.16 22.23
N PHE A 27 -0.28 9.92 20.92
CA PHE A 27 -0.88 8.76 20.30
C PHE A 27 -0.36 7.45 20.93
N VAL A 28 0.96 7.29 21.01
CA VAL A 28 1.61 6.10 21.59
C VAL A 28 1.23 5.91 23.07
N SER A 29 1.05 6.99 23.82
CA SER A 29 0.67 6.91 25.25
C SER A 29 -0.72 6.29 25.47
N HIS A 30 -1.62 6.41 24.49
CA HIS A 30 -2.98 5.88 24.58
C HIS A 30 -3.10 4.41 24.17
N LEU A 31 -2.20 3.93 23.31
CA LEU A 31 -2.28 2.57 22.76
C LEU A 31 -2.27 1.48 23.84
N PRO A 32 -1.44 1.53 24.90
CA PRO A 32 -1.40 0.47 25.90
C PRO A 32 -2.76 0.19 26.54
N GLY A 33 -3.49 1.25 26.90
CA GLY A 33 -4.83 1.16 27.48
C GLY A 33 -5.84 0.58 26.51
N LEU A 34 -5.87 1.07 25.27
CA LEU A 34 -6.75 0.56 24.22
C LEU A 34 -6.48 -0.92 23.92
N PHE A 35 -5.23 -1.30 23.72
CA PHE A 35 -4.86 -2.66 23.36
C PHE A 35 -5.10 -3.65 24.52
N SER A 36 -4.96 -3.22 25.78
CA SER A 36 -5.26 -4.07 26.93
C SER A 36 -6.71 -4.59 26.95
N LEU A 37 -7.67 -3.86 26.36
CA LEU A 37 -9.06 -4.30 26.22
C LEU A 37 -9.19 -5.59 25.39
N LEU A 38 -8.25 -5.85 24.48
CA LEU A 38 -8.24 -7.06 23.64
C LEU A 38 -8.06 -8.34 24.49
N LEU A 39 -7.51 -8.24 25.70
CA LEU A 39 -7.46 -9.36 26.65
C LEU A 39 -8.85 -9.84 27.07
N GLY A 40 -9.87 -8.96 26.99
CA GLY A 40 -11.26 -9.31 27.25
C GLY A 40 -11.92 -10.17 26.16
N ILE A 41 -11.23 -10.42 25.04
CA ILE A 41 -11.65 -11.33 23.97
C ILE A 41 -11.10 -12.72 24.28
N GLU A 42 -11.99 -13.67 24.59
CA GLU A 42 -11.60 -15.05 24.97
C GLU A 42 -10.99 -15.83 23.79
N GLU A 43 -11.51 -15.63 22.58
CA GLU A 43 -11.07 -16.35 21.40
C GLU A 43 -9.80 -15.72 20.82
N GLU A 44 -8.68 -16.40 21.00
CA GLU A 44 -7.35 -15.92 20.60
C GLU A 44 -7.25 -15.62 19.10
N SER A 45 -7.80 -16.47 18.24
CA SER A 45 -7.80 -16.27 16.78
C SER A 45 -8.42 -14.91 16.40
N LYS A 46 -9.50 -14.52 17.06
CA LYS A 46 -10.17 -13.21 16.84
C LYS A 46 -9.35 -12.07 17.41
N ARG A 47 -8.75 -12.25 18.59
CA ARG A 47 -7.85 -11.27 19.19
C ARG A 47 -6.67 -10.96 18.26
N VAL A 48 -6.00 -12.00 17.78
CA VAL A 48 -4.88 -11.92 16.83
C VAL A 48 -5.33 -11.24 15.53
N ALA A 49 -6.49 -11.62 15.00
CA ALA A 49 -7.01 -11.01 13.77
C ALA A 49 -7.28 -9.49 13.92
N ILE A 50 -7.84 -9.07 15.05
CA ILE A 50 -8.07 -7.64 15.34
C ILE A 50 -6.74 -6.93 15.55
N LEU A 51 -5.85 -7.48 16.37
CA LEU A 51 -4.55 -6.88 16.65
C LEU A 51 -3.73 -6.69 15.37
N ARG A 52 -3.68 -7.70 14.49
CA ARG A 52 -3.00 -7.63 13.19
C ARG A 52 -3.55 -6.51 12.30
N LYS A 53 -4.88 -6.33 12.27
CA LYS A 53 -5.52 -5.25 11.51
C LYS A 53 -5.18 -3.87 12.07
N LEU A 54 -5.14 -3.74 13.40
CA LEU A 54 -4.75 -2.48 14.06
C LEU A 54 -3.28 -2.15 13.80
N LEU A 55 -2.38 -3.12 13.95
CA LEU A 55 -0.95 -2.93 13.64
C LEU A 55 -0.75 -2.50 12.18
N LEU A 56 -1.46 -3.14 11.24
CA LEU A 56 -1.42 -2.78 9.83
C LEU A 56 -1.88 -1.34 9.59
N TYR A 57 -3.03 -0.96 10.19
CA TYR A 57 -3.58 0.37 10.07
C TYR A 57 -2.65 1.44 10.65
N ILE A 58 -2.10 1.19 11.83
CA ILE A 58 -1.17 2.11 12.50
C ILE A 58 0.10 2.28 11.68
N TYR A 59 0.68 1.19 11.17
CA TYR A 59 1.87 1.25 10.33
C TYR A 59 1.60 2.07 9.07
N TRP A 60 0.48 1.81 8.39
CA TRP A 60 0.10 2.53 7.17
C TRP A 60 -0.14 4.02 7.43
N ALA A 61 -0.72 4.39 8.58
CA ALA A 61 -1.07 5.76 8.89
C ALA A 61 0.07 6.57 9.52
N ARG A 62 1.05 5.93 10.19
CA ARG A 62 2.02 6.61 11.07
C ARG A 62 3.47 6.17 10.92
N ASP A 63 3.78 5.17 10.10
CA ASP A 63 5.13 4.61 9.95
C ASP A 63 5.81 4.27 11.29
N LEU A 64 5.00 3.81 12.26
CA LEU A 64 5.48 3.47 13.60
C LEU A 64 6.41 2.26 13.55
N LYS A 65 7.60 2.38 14.15
CA LYS A 65 8.61 1.32 14.07
C LYS A 65 8.16 0.08 14.85
N PRO A 66 8.55 -1.14 14.42
CA PRO A 66 8.24 -2.37 15.16
C PRO A 66 8.70 -2.32 16.62
N THR A 67 9.84 -1.68 16.92
CA THR A 67 10.35 -1.52 18.29
C THR A 67 9.44 -0.68 19.19
N GLU A 68 8.73 0.30 18.64
CA GLU A 68 7.77 1.12 19.39
C GLU A 68 6.50 0.33 19.68
N LEU A 69 6.01 -0.41 18.68
CA LEU A 69 4.83 -1.27 18.82
C LEU A 69 5.09 -2.43 19.79
N LYS A 70 6.29 -3.00 19.82
CA LYS A 70 6.68 -4.01 20.83
C LYS A 70 6.52 -3.47 22.24
N ARG A 71 7.05 -2.27 22.53
CA ARG A 71 6.88 -1.62 23.84
C ARG A 71 5.42 -1.35 24.20
N VAL A 72 4.59 -1.02 23.21
CA VAL A 72 3.14 -0.87 23.41
C VAL A 72 2.52 -2.22 23.81
N LEU A 73 2.86 -3.31 23.10
CA LEU A 73 2.36 -4.65 23.39
C LEU A 73 2.78 -5.14 24.78
N GLU A 74 4.04 -4.95 25.16
CA GLU A 74 4.55 -5.24 26.51
C GLU A 74 3.70 -4.52 27.58
N ARG A 75 3.48 -3.21 27.41
CA ARG A 75 2.67 -2.40 28.34
C ARG A 75 1.19 -2.78 28.35
N SER A 76 0.71 -3.43 27.29
CA SER A 76 -0.65 -3.96 27.17
C SER A 76 -0.82 -5.38 27.71
N LYS A 77 0.25 -6.03 28.19
CA LYS A 77 0.27 -7.47 28.52
C LYS A 77 -0.04 -8.36 27.30
N LEU A 78 0.50 -7.97 26.16
CA LEU A 78 0.35 -8.62 24.85
C LEU A 78 1.72 -8.99 24.25
N GLU A 79 2.77 -9.12 25.07
CA GLU A 79 4.14 -9.44 24.68
C GLU A 79 4.25 -10.73 23.84
N GLN A 80 3.39 -11.71 24.09
CA GLN A 80 3.31 -12.94 23.30
C GLN A 80 2.93 -12.71 21.82
N TYR A 81 2.45 -11.52 21.47
CA TYR A 81 2.06 -11.14 20.11
C TYR A 81 3.08 -10.21 19.42
N GLU A 82 4.27 -10.02 19.98
CA GLU A 82 5.31 -9.15 19.42
C GLU A 82 5.70 -9.52 17.98
N GLU A 83 5.69 -10.81 17.63
CA GLU A 83 5.99 -11.29 16.27
C GLU A 83 5.01 -10.72 15.23
N LEU A 84 3.77 -10.37 15.63
CA LEU A 84 2.81 -9.73 14.73
C LEU A 84 3.30 -8.36 14.25
N THR A 85 4.15 -7.66 15.01
CA THR A 85 4.70 -6.36 14.59
C THR A 85 5.66 -6.51 13.40
N VAL A 86 6.54 -7.51 13.46
CA VAL A 86 7.54 -7.79 12.42
C VAL A 86 6.85 -8.31 11.17
N THR A 87 6.02 -9.35 11.32
CA THR A 87 5.31 -9.96 10.18
C THR A 87 4.37 -8.98 9.47
N THR A 88 3.82 -8.00 10.19
CA THR A 88 3.00 -6.95 9.58
C THR A 88 3.85 -5.97 8.77
N ALA A 89 5.02 -5.58 9.27
CA ALA A 89 5.95 -4.72 8.54
C ALA A 89 6.50 -5.41 7.28
N GLU A 90 6.94 -6.68 7.38
CA GLU A 90 7.41 -7.48 6.25
C GLU A 90 6.34 -7.61 5.17
N ARG A 91 5.08 -7.87 5.58
CA ARG A 91 3.97 -7.97 4.65
C ARG A 91 3.73 -6.66 3.90
N LEU A 92 3.77 -5.52 4.60
CA LEU A 92 3.63 -4.21 3.95
C LEU A 92 4.75 -3.91 2.96
N ILE A 93 6.00 -4.24 3.31
CA ILE A 93 7.14 -4.09 2.41
C ILE A 93 6.94 -4.95 1.15
N SER A 94 6.53 -6.20 1.34
CA SER A 94 6.26 -7.13 0.23
C SER A 94 5.13 -6.63 -0.68
N GLU A 95 4.00 -6.20 -0.11
CA GLU A 95 2.87 -5.62 -0.86
C GLU A 95 3.31 -4.36 -1.63
N GLY A 96 4.14 -3.49 -1.03
CA GLY A 96 4.69 -2.31 -1.67
C GLY A 96 5.63 -2.63 -2.85
N ILE A 97 6.52 -3.63 -2.69
CA ILE A 97 7.40 -4.09 -3.77
C ILE A 97 6.59 -4.66 -4.92
N GLN A 98 5.58 -5.50 -4.65
CA GLN A 98 4.73 -6.08 -5.67
C GLN A 98 3.97 -5.02 -6.45
N GLN A 99 3.37 -4.04 -5.77
CA GLN A 99 2.66 -2.93 -6.41
C GLN A 99 3.62 -2.09 -7.27
N GLY A 100 4.81 -1.77 -6.75
CA GLY A 100 5.82 -1.01 -7.49
C GLY A 100 6.30 -1.74 -8.74
N MET A 101 6.52 -3.06 -8.65
CA MET A 101 6.91 -3.90 -9.78
C MET A 101 5.81 -3.95 -10.85
N GLN A 102 4.57 -4.17 -10.45
CA GLN A 102 3.43 -4.23 -11.38
C GLN A 102 3.27 -2.90 -12.13
N GLN A 103 3.28 -1.77 -11.42
CA GLN A 103 3.21 -0.44 -12.04
C GLN A 103 4.41 -0.16 -12.96
N GLY A 104 5.61 -0.61 -12.59
CA GLY A 104 6.81 -0.48 -13.41
C GLY A 104 6.70 -1.26 -14.72
N ILE A 105 6.22 -2.50 -14.66
CA ILE A 105 5.99 -3.36 -15.83
C ILE A 105 4.94 -2.73 -16.75
N GLU A 106 3.79 -2.30 -16.22
CA GLU A 106 2.73 -1.68 -17.02
C GLU A 106 3.22 -0.44 -17.75
N LYS A 107 3.88 0.48 -17.05
CA LYS A 107 4.46 1.69 -17.66
C LYS A 107 5.54 1.34 -18.69
N GLY A 108 6.37 0.34 -18.42
CA GLY A 108 7.41 -0.12 -19.34
C GLY A 108 6.82 -0.70 -20.63
N VAL A 109 5.79 -1.53 -20.52
CA VAL A 109 5.09 -2.12 -21.67
C VAL A 109 4.40 -1.05 -22.52
N GLU A 110 3.70 -0.11 -21.88
CA GLU A 110 3.05 0.99 -22.60
C GLU A 110 4.06 1.87 -23.34
N LYS A 111 5.14 2.26 -22.65
CA LYS A 111 6.22 3.04 -23.25
C LYS A 111 6.87 2.30 -24.42
N GLY A 112 7.22 1.03 -24.26
CA GLY A 112 7.82 0.22 -25.32
C GLY A 112 6.90 0.04 -26.54
N LYS A 113 5.58 -0.07 -26.33
CA LYS A 113 4.60 -0.13 -27.42
C LYS A 113 4.55 1.18 -28.22
N ILE A 114 4.63 2.33 -27.55
CA ILE A 114 4.65 3.64 -28.21
C ILE A 114 5.99 3.84 -28.94
N GLU A 115 7.12 3.52 -28.31
CA GLU A 115 8.46 3.62 -28.91
C GLU A 115 8.58 2.73 -30.16
N GLY A 116 8.07 1.50 -30.13
CA GLY A 116 8.05 0.62 -31.29
C GLY A 116 7.21 1.17 -32.45
N LYS A 117 6.02 1.73 -32.15
CA LYS A 117 5.19 2.40 -33.17
C LYS A 117 5.88 3.61 -33.79
N LEU A 118 6.59 4.40 -32.98
CA LEU A 118 7.37 5.54 -33.44
C LEU A 118 8.52 5.10 -34.34
N GLU A 119 9.28 4.09 -33.93
CA GLU A 119 10.37 3.54 -34.73
C GLU A 119 9.87 3.03 -36.09
N ASP A 120 8.77 2.29 -36.09
CA ASP A 120 8.14 1.79 -37.32
C ASP A 120 7.62 2.93 -38.20
N ALA A 121 6.97 3.95 -37.63
CA ALA A 121 6.52 5.13 -38.37
C ALA A 121 7.69 5.84 -39.08
N GLY A 122 8.81 6.03 -38.38
CA GLY A 122 10.01 6.64 -38.95
C GLY A 122 10.63 5.80 -40.07
N LYS A 123 10.66 4.47 -39.92
CA LYS A 123 11.11 3.56 -40.98
C LYS A 123 10.19 3.59 -42.20
N MET A 124 8.87 3.64 -41.99
CA MET A 124 7.88 3.71 -43.07
C MET A 124 8.02 5.00 -43.89
N LEU A 125 8.15 6.15 -43.24
CA LEU A 125 8.35 7.44 -43.90
C LEU A 125 9.66 7.47 -44.70
N LYS A 126 10.76 6.94 -44.14
CA LYS A 126 12.05 6.81 -44.85
C LYS A 126 11.97 5.91 -46.09
N LYS A 127 11.03 4.96 -46.11
CA LYS A 127 10.76 4.11 -47.28
C LYS A 127 9.79 4.74 -48.30
N GLY A 128 9.37 5.98 -48.07
CA GLY A 128 8.48 6.72 -48.98
C GLY A 128 7.00 6.38 -48.83
N ILE A 129 6.60 5.72 -47.73
CA ILE A 129 5.17 5.56 -47.40
C ILE A 129 4.63 6.93 -47.00
N ASP A 130 3.46 7.31 -47.52
CA ASP A 130 2.89 8.62 -47.26
C ASP A 130 2.42 8.77 -45.81
N LEU A 131 2.46 10.01 -45.33
CA LEU A 131 2.14 10.34 -43.95
C LEU A 131 0.72 9.89 -43.54
N LYS A 132 -0.27 9.99 -44.44
CA LYS A 132 -1.65 9.63 -44.13
C LYS A 132 -1.76 8.13 -43.83
N THR A 133 -1.14 7.29 -44.66
CA THR A 133 -1.10 5.84 -44.42
C THR A 133 -0.32 5.47 -43.16
N VAL A 134 0.78 6.17 -42.84
CA VAL A 134 1.54 5.92 -41.60
C VAL A 134 0.70 6.23 -40.35
N LEU A 135 -0.02 7.36 -40.34
CA LEU A 135 -0.90 7.73 -39.22
C LEU A 135 -2.03 6.70 -39.03
N GLU A 136 -2.61 6.21 -40.12
CA GLU A 136 -3.67 5.18 -40.09
C GLU A 136 -3.16 3.84 -39.55
N ILE A 137 -2.02 3.35 -40.03
CA ILE A 137 -1.45 2.04 -39.63
C ILE A 137 -0.97 2.06 -38.17
N THR A 138 -0.24 3.10 -37.78
CA THR A 138 0.38 3.18 -36.44
C THR A 138 -0.61 3.66 -35.39
N GLY A 139 -1.67 4.35 -35.80
CA GLY A 139 -2.62 5.03 -34.91
C GLY A 139 -1.98 6.19 -34.13
N LEU A 140 -0.82 6.69 -34.58
CA LEU A 140 -0.16 7.86 -34.00
C LEU A 140 -0.76 9.14 -34.61
N SER A 141 -0.64 10.25 -33.89
CA SER A 141 -1.01 11.57 -34.42
C SER A 141 0.19 12.27 -35.03
N GLU A 142 -0.05 13.17 -35.99
CA GLU A 142 1.03 13.98 -36.59
C GLU A 142 1.77 14.81 -35.54
N LYS A 143 1.03 15.32 -34.54
CA LYS A 143 1.62 16.04 -33.40
C LYS A 143 2.59 15.14 -32.63
N THR A 144 2.21 13.89 -32.35
CA THR A 144 3.06 12.92 -31.67
C THR A 144 4.34 12.64 -32.47
N LEU A 145 4.25 12.53 -33.80
CA LEU A 145 5.43 12.34 -34.65
C LEU A 145 6.38 13.54 -34.62
N LYS A 146 5.85 14.77 -34.67
CA LYS A 146 6.63 16.03 -34.57
C LYS A 146 7.31 16.17 -33.20
N GLU A 147 6.57 15.92 -32.13
CA GLU A 147 7.10 15.98 -30.76
C GLU A 147 8.24 14.98 -30.52
N ASN A 148 8.25 13.86 -31.26
CA ASN A 148 9.29 12.84 -31.20
C ASN A 148 10.32 12.97 -32.33
N GLY A 149 10.34 14.07 -33.09
CA GLY A 149 11.36 14.37 -34.10
C GLY A 149 11.36 13.44 -35.33
N ILE A 150 10.23 12.81 -35.63
CA ILE A 150 10.07 11.93 -36.80
C ILE A 150 9.68 12.72 -38.06
N LEU A 151 8.97 13.83 -37.87
CA LEU A 151 8.59 14.83 -38.87
C LEU A 151 9.26 16.15 -38.52
#